data_AF-A0A7Y5TWK7-F1
#
_entry.id   AF-A0A7Y5TWK7-F1
#
_cell.length_a   1.000
_cell.length_b   1.000
_cell.length_c   1.000
_cell.angle_alpha   90.00
_cell.angle_beta   90.00
_cell.angle_gamma   90.00
#
_symmetry.space_group_name_H-M   'P 1'
#
loop_
_entity.id
_entity.type
_entity.pdbx_description
1 polymer ?
#
loop_
_entity_poly.entity_id
_entity_poly.type
_entity_poly.pdbx_seq_one_letter_code
_entity_poly.pdbx_strand_id
1 'polypeptide(L)'
;SHALLGRLAGATLPPLDVGALEIEQEHYGGAYGRETSAGQTAATALADAGGPRLDGTYSAKAFGVALERARLVPDERVLFWLTFDARWLTRGNIMPKVPRPDPSPSSR
;
A
#
# COMPACT_ATOMS: atom_id res chain seq x y z
N SER A 1 21.27 11.36 -12.63
CA SER A 1 20.35 10.30 -12.18
C SER A 1 19.66 9.59 -13.36
N HIS A 2 19.02 10.30 -14.31
CA HIS A 2 18.32 9.69 -15.46
C HIS A 2 19.24 8.91 -16.43
N ALA A 3 20.41 9.47 -16.77
CA ALA A 3 21.39 8.82 -17.66
C ALA A 3 21.98 7.52 -17.08
N LEU A 4 22.09 7.42 -15.75
CA LEU A 4 22.57 6.21 -15.07
C LEU A 4 21.54 5.08 -15.16
N LEU A 5 20.26 5.40 -14.89
CA LEU A 5 19.17 4.43 -15.01
C LEU A 5 19.00 3.94 -16.45
N GLY A 6 19.03 4.84 -17.43
CA GLY A 6 18.95 4.44 -18.84
C GLY A 6 20.11 3.54 -19.28
N ARG A 7 21.33 3.86 -18.82
CA ARG A 7 22.51 3.00 -19.07
C ARG A 7 22.35 1.61 -18.46
N LEU A 8 21.85 1.51 -17.23
CA LEU A 8 21.65 0.22 -16.55
C LEU A 8 20.51 -0.59 -17.16
N ALA A 9 19.44 0.07 -17.59
CA ALA A 9 18.31 -0.57 -18.26
C ALA A 9 18.59 -0.95 -19.72
N GLY A 10 19.71 -0.48 -20.29
CA GLY A 10 20.00 -0.66 -21.72
C GLY A 10 19.00 0.04 -22.64
N ALA A 11 18.30 1.06 -22.13
CA ALA A 11 17.20 1.71 -22.82
C ALA A 11 17.24 3.23 -22.65
N THR A 12 16.82 3.96 -23.67
CA THR A 12 16.53 5.38 -23.55
C THR A 12 15.23 5.54 -22.77
N LEU A 13 15.33 6.13 -21.59
CA LEU A 13 14.15 6.42 -20.76
C LEU A 13 13.41 7.64 -21.33
N PRO A 14 12.07 7.59 -21.40
CA PRO A 14 11.28 8.75 -21.79
C PRO A 14 11.49 9.89 -20.78
N PRO A 15 11.38 11.16 -21.21
CA PRO A 15 11.41 12.28 -20.28
C PRO A 15 10.29 12.13 -19.25
N LEU A 16 10.61 12.38 -17.99
CA LEU A 16 9.62 12.39 -16.91
C LEU A 16 8.72 13.61 -17.07
N ASP A 17 7.43 13.39 -17.30
CA ASP A 17 6.43 14.44 -17.20
C ASP A 17 6.01 14.60 -15.73
N VAL A 18 6.48 15.67 -15.09
CA VAL A 18 6.14 15.98 -13.71
C VAL A 18 4.66 16.36 -13.56
N GLY A 19 4.03 16.87 -14.62
CA GLY A 19 2.60 17.18 -14.62
C GLY A 19 1.71 15.93 -14.57
N ALA A 20 2.23 14.78 -14.98
CA ALA A 20 1.55 13.49 -14.86
C ALA A 20 1.68 12.86 -13.45
N LEU A 21 2.45 13.47 -12.54
CA LEU A 21 2.58 12.99 -11.17
C LEU A 21 1.40 13.48 -10.32
N GLU A 22 0.53 12.53 -9.97
CA GLU A 22 -0.58 12.76 -9.04
C GLU A 22 -0.25 12.17 -7.66
N ILE A 23 -0.60 12.91 -6.60
CA ILE A 23 -0.48 12.44 -5.21
C ILE A 23 -1.88 12.28 -4.65
N GLU A 24 -2.28 11.03 -4.42
CA GLU A 24 -3.57 10.70 -3.82
C GLU A 24 -3.49 10.78 -2.28
N GLN A 25 -4.08 11.84 -1.72
CA GLN A 25 -4.00 12.14 -0.28
C GLN A 25 -5.16 11.54 0.53
N GLU A 26 -6.32 11.30 -0.07
CA GLU A 26 -7.50 10.85 0.66
C GLU A 26 -7.30 9.44 1.22
N HIS A 27 -6.59 8.61 0.46
CA HIS A 27 -6.25 7.24 0.86
C HIS A 27 -5.16 7.15 1.93
N TYR A 28 -4.48 8.25 2.26
CA TYR A 28 -3.48 8.26 3.34
C TYR A 28 -4.11 7.96 4.71
N GLY A 29 -5.37 8.37 4.93
CA GLY A 29 -6.08 8.09 6.19
C GLY A 29 -5.62 8.93 7.39
N GLY A 30 -4.89 10.02 7.14
CA GLY A 30 -4.53 11.04 8.13
C GLY A 30 -3.44 10.63 9.14
N ALA A 31 -2.93 9.40 9.11
CA ALA A 31 -1.82 8.96 9.94
C ALA A 31 -1.10 7.75 9.35
N TYR A 32 0.21 7.67 9.59
CA TYR A 32 1.02 6.50 9.27
C TYR A 32 0.50 5.26 10.00
N GLY A 33 0.49 4.10 9.31
CA GLY A 33 0.03 2.83 9.87
C GLY A 33 -1.48 2.72 10.14
N ARG A 34 -2.24 3.81 10.04
CA ARG A 34 -3.69 3.78 10.20
C ARG A 34 -4.32 3.22 8.94
N GLU A 35 -4.98 2.08 9.06
CA GLU A 35 -5.75 1.48 7.98
C GLU A 35 -6.95 2.35 7.59
N THR A 36 -7.36 2.27 6.32
CA THR A 36 -8.57 2.93 5.81
C THR A 36 -9.60 1.88 5.40
N SER A 37 -10.88 2.23 5.47
CA SER A 37 -11.97 1.34 5.02
C SER A 37 -11.84 0.99 3.53
N ALA A 38 -11.47 1.97 2.71
CA ALA A 38 -11.20 1.78 1.28
C ALA A 38 -10.05 0.79 1.04
N GLY A 39 -8.91 0.97 1.73
CA GLY A 39 -7.77 0.05 1.63
C GLY A 39 -8.12 -1.37 2.09
N GLN A 40 -8.85 -1.50 3.19
CA GLN A 40 -9.29 -2.80 3.69
C GLN A 40 -10.23 -3.50 2.70
N THR A 41 -11.16 -2.76 2.11
CA THR A 41 -12.11 -3.30 1.11
C THR A 41 -11.37 -3.79 -0.13
N ALA A 42 -10.42 -3.02 -0.63
CA ALA A 42 -9.61 -3.39 -1.77
C ALA A 42 -8.71 -4.61 -1.49
N ALA A 43 -8.10 -4.68 -0.30
CA ALA A 43 -7.30 -5.83 0.11
C ALA A 43 -8.13 -7.11 0.22
N THR A 44 -9.36 -7.03 0.76
CA THR A 44 -10.29 -8.16 0.79
C THR A 44 -10.67 -8.60 -0.63
N ALA A 45 -11.03 -7.65 -1.50
CA ALA A 45 -11.38 -7.97 -2.90
C ALA A 45 -10.23 -8.66 -3.66
N LEU A 46 -8.98 -8.22 -3.44
CA LEU A 46 -7.82 -8.87 -4.04
C LEU A 46 -7.63 -10.31 -3.52
N ALA A 47 -7.78 -10.50 -2.20
CA ALA A 47 -7.65 -11.83 -1.60
C ALA A 47 -8.76 -12.79 -2.07
N ASP A 48 -10.00 -12.29 -2.18
CA ASP A 48 -11.15 -13.07 -2.67
C ASP A 48 -10.99 -13.47 -4.14
N ALA A 49 -10.30 -12.64 -4.94
CA ALA A 49 -9.89 -12.97 -6.30
C ALA A 49 -8.68 -13.93 -6.39
N GLY A 50 -8.19 -14.45 -5.25
CA GLY A 50 -7.04 -15.35 -5.20
C GLY A 50 -5.68 -14.64 -5.23
N GLY A 51 -5.67 -13.32 -5.08
CA GLY A 51 -4.46 -12.50 -5.03
C GLY A 51 -3.72 -12.56 -3.69
N PRO A 52 -2.57 -11.86 -3.57
CA PRO A 52 -1.78 -11.84 -2.35
C PRO A 52 -2.48 -11.03 -1.24
N ARG A 53 -2.07 -11.28 0.00
CA ARG A 53 -2.46 -10.44 1.13
C ARG A 53 -1.65 -9.15 1.14
N LEU A 54 -2.33 -8.03 1.32
CA LEU A 54 -1.71 -6.71 1.39
C LEU A 54 -1.55 -6.26 2.84
N ASP A 55 -0.48 -5.52 3.13
CA ASP A 55 -0.33 -4.83 4.40
C ASP A 55 -1.23 -3.58 4.43
N GLY A 56 -1.80 -3.27 5.60
CA GLY A 56 -2.70 -2.12 5.78
C GLY A 56 -1.99 -0.75 5.80
N THR A 57 -0.67 -0.73 5.96
CA THR A 57 0.11 0.52 6.10
C THR A 57 0.36 1.17 4.74
N TYR A 58 0.71 0.37 3.74
CA TYR A 58 1.13 0.81 2.42
C TYR A 58 0.33 0.15 1.31
N SER A 59 0.45 -1.18 1.14
CA SER A 59 0.02 -1.84 -0.09
C SER A 59 -1.49 -1.83 -0.25
N ALA A 60 -2.26 -2.00 0.83
CA ALA A 60 -3.72 -1.96 0.78
C ALA A 60 -4.25 -0.60 0.34
N LYS A 61 -3.64 0.50 0.82
CA LYS A 61 -4.02 1.87 0.45
C LYS A 61 -3.70 2.14 -1.01
N ALA A 62 -2.47 1.84 -1.43
CA ALA A 62 -2.04 2.03 -2.81
C ALA A 62 -2.86 1.19 -3.79
N PHE A 63 -3.20 -0.05 -3.42
CA PHE A 63 -4.08 -0.90 -4.23
C PHE A 63 -5.51 -0.36 -4.31
N GLY A 64 -6.03 0.20 -3.21
CA GLY A 64 -7.33 0.87 -3.20
C GLY A 64 -7.42 1.97 -4.26
N VAL A 65 -6.41 2.84 -4.31
CA VAL A 65 -6.30 3.89 -5.33
C VAL A 65 -6.22 3.30 -6.74
N ALA A 66 -5.35 2.30 -6.95
CA ALA A 66 -5.20 1.68 -8.26
C ALA A 66 -6.51 1.05 -8.77
N LEU A 67 -7.28 0.41 -7.89
CA LEU A 67 -8.56 -0.19 -8.21
C LEU A 67 -9.63 0.86 -8.53
N GLU A 68 -9.67 1.96 -7.78
CA GLU A 68 -10.55 3.09 -8.08
C GLU A 68 -10.21 3.73 -9.43
N ARG A 69 -8.92 4.00 -9.68
CA ARG A 69 -8.47 4.53 -10.97
C ARG A 69 -8.85 3.62 -12.12
N ALA A 70 -8.64 2.31 -11.98
CA ALA A 70 -9.02 1.33 -13.01
C ALA A 70 -10.53 1.35 -13.33
N ARG A 71 -11.38 1.70 -12.37
CA ARG A 71 -12.83 1.86 -12.60
C ARG A 71 -13.18 3.16 -13.34
N LEU A 72 -12.40 4.21 -13.13
CA LEU A 72 -12.61 5.52 -13.77
C LEU A 72 -12.11 5.55 -15.22
N VAL A 73 -11.15 4.69 -15.57
CA VAL A 73 -10.54 4.60 -16.91
C VAL A 73 -10.69 3.18 -17.49
N PRO A 74 -11.93 2.74 -17.79
CA PRO A 74 -12.21 1.34 -18.16
C PRO A 74 -11.56 0.89 -19.48
N ASP A 75 -11.20 1.83 -20.36
CA ASP A 75 -10.54 1.55 -21.63
C ASP A 75 -9.00 1.54 -21.51
N GLU A 76 -8.46 1.85 -20.34
CA GLU A 76 -7.03 1.89 -20.07
C GLU A 76 -6.59 0.77 -19.11
N ARG A 77 -5.28 0.53 -19.06
CA ARG A 77 -4.67 -0.48 -18.16
C ARG A 77 -3.95 0.23 -17.01
N VAL A 78 -4.35 -0.09 -15.79
CA VAL A 78 -3.66 0.37 -14.58
C VAL A 78 -2.70 -0.70 -14.10
N LEU A 79 -1.40 -0.35 -14.01
CA LEU A 79 -0.38 -1.19 -13.39
C LEU A 79 -0.28 -0.84 -11.90
N PHE A 80 -0.58 -1.80 -11.03
CA PHE A 80 -0.27 -1.68 -9.61
C PHE A 80 1.14 -2.22 -9.32
N TRP A 81 2.02 -1.35 -8.82
CA TRP A 81 3.34 -1.76 -8.36
C TRP A 81 3.27 -2.21 -6.89
N LEU A 82 3.24 -3.52 -6.68
CA LEU A 82 3.33 -4.10 -5.35
C LEU A 82 4.79 -4.12 -4.88
N THR A 83 5.18 -3.19 -4.00
CA THR A 83 6.56 -3.03 -3.51
C THR A 83 6.95 -3.97 -2.36
N PHE A 84 5.96 -4.69 -1.80
CA PHE A 84 6.05 -5.71 -0.74
C PHE A 84 7.39 -5.75 0.03
N ASP A 85 7.58 -4.82 0.96
CA ASP A 85 8.71 -4.87 1.89
C ASP A 85 8.35 -5.74 3.12
N ALA A 86 9.13 -6.81 3.29
CA ALA A 86 9.30 -7.65 4.48
C ALA A 86 8.07 -8.38 5.12
N ARG A 87 7.71 -9.51 4.49
CA ARG A 87 7.26 -10.83 5.05
C ARG A 87 5.92 -11.32 4.50
N TRP A 88 5.84 -12.61 4.15
CA TRP A 88 4.58 -13.29 3.87
C TRP A 88 3.64 -13.20 5.07
N LEU A 89 2.51 -12.50 4.91
CA LEU A 89 1.42 -12.53 5.87
C LEU A 89 0.72 -13.89 5.76
N THR A 90 1.18 -14.90 6.48
CA THR A 90 0.47 -16.18 6.59
C THR A 90 -0.83 -15.99 7.38
N ARG A 91 -1.88 -16.79 7.06
CA ARG A 91 -3.10 -16.83 7.88
C ARG A 91 -2.69 -17.20 9.31
N GLY A 92 -2.85 -16.28 10.26
CA GLY A 92 -2.65 -16.57 11.69
C GLY A 92 -1.76 -15.61 12.47
N ASN A 93 -1.14 -14.57 11.88
CA ASN A 93 -0.32 -13.64 12.67
C ASN A 93 -1.19 -12.60 13.41
N ILE A 94 -2.00 -13.06 14.35
CA ILE A 94 -2.49 -12.27 15.46
C ILE A 94 -1.32 -12.20 16.43
N MET A 95 -0.58 -11.09 16.46
CA MET A 95 0.39 -10.92 17.55
C MET A 95 -0.38 -11.05 18.88
N PRO A 96 0.09 -11.86 19.84
CA PRO A 96 -0.55 -11.93 21.14
C PRO A 96 -0.57 -10.52 21.71
N LYS A 97 -1.77 -10.07 22.14
CA LYS A 97 -1.95 -8.80 22.82
C LYS A 97 -1.05 -8.81 24.05
N VAL A 98 0.06 -8.06 24.02
CA VAL A 98 0.91 -7.88 25.19
C VAL A 98 0.03 -7.32 26.30
N PRO A 99 -0.12 -8.00 27.45
CA PRO A 99 -0.89 -7.48 28.56
C PRO A 99 -0.33 -6.12 28.95
N ARG A 100 -1.22 -5.12 29.12
CA ARG A 100 -0.79 -3.86 29.73
C ARG A 100 -0.23 -4.19 31.11
N PRO A 101 0.97 -3.71 31.48
CA PRO A 101 1.45 -3.86 32.84
C PRO A 101 0.45 -3.21 33.80
N ASP A 102 0.23 -3.87 34.94
CA ASP A 102 -0.67 -3.37 35.98
C ASP A 102 -0.26 -1.94 36.38
N PRO A 103 -1.23 -1.05 36.63
CA PRO A 103 -0.91 0.27 37.17
C PRO A 103 -0.24 0.08 38.52
N SER A 104 1.01 0.55 38.64
CA SER A 104 1.75 0.57 39.91
C SER A 104 0.87 1.15 41.02
N PRO A 105 0.88 0.56 42.23
CA PRO A 105 0.06 1.06 43.32
C PRO A 105 0.47 2.50 43.65
N SER A 106 -0.51 3.39 43.71
CA SER A 106 -0.30 4.77 44.11
C SER A 106 0.30 4.80 45.52
N SER A 107 1.50 5.36 45.62
CA SER A 107 2.11 5.72 46.90
C SER A 107 1.22 6.75 47.59
N ARG A 108 0.68 6.39 48.76
CA ARG A 108 0.14 7.35 49.73
C ARG A 108 1.27 7.98 50.52
#